data_AF-A0AAN0RW06-F1
#
_entry.id   AF-A0AAN0RW06-F1
#
_cell.length_a   1.000
_cell.length_b   1.000
_cell.length_c   1.000
_cell.angle_alpha   90.00
_cell.angle_beta   90.00
_cell.angle_gamma   90.00
#
_symmetry.space_group_name_H-M   'P 1'
#
loop_
_entity.id
_entity.type
_entity.pdbx_description
1 polymer ?
#
loop_
_entity_poly.entity_id
_entity_poly.type
_entity_poly.pdbx_seq_one_letter_code
_entity_poly.pdbx_strand_id
1 'polypeptide(L)' 'MDYLGEWHTHPEAVPTPSSIDTGEWRKICAKKSDFMMFLILGTRYVLWVGAGRRGELRGETARVEPS' A
#
# COMPACT_ATOMS: atom_id res chain seq x y z
N MET A 1 7.14 13.18 14.60
CA MET A 1 6.11 12.59 13.74
C MET A 1 6.83 12.00 12.55
N ASP A 2 6.73 10.68 12.36
CA ASP A 2 7.46 9.98 11.31
C ASP A 2 6.53 9.63 10.15
N TYR A 3 7.06 9.69 8.93
CA TYR A 3 6.34 9.30 7.74
C TYR A 3 6.45 7.78 7.54
N LEU A 4 5.31 7.09 7.62
CA LEU A 4 5.23 5.63 7.53
C LEU A 4 4.82 5.12 6.14
N GLY A 5 4.47 6.00 5.21
CA GLY A 5 4.09 5.65 3.83
C GLY A 5 2.76 6.28 3.42
N GLU A 6 2.03 5.62 2.52
CA GLU A 6 0.85 6.20 1.85
C GLU A 6 -0.38 5.30 1.95
N TRP A 7 -1.55 5.92 1.90
CA TRP A 7 -2.81 5.20 1.76
C TRP A 7 -3.77 5.97 0.85
N HIS A 8 -4.63 5.24 0.15
CA HIS A 8 -5.73 5.81 -0.63
C HIS A 8 -6.83 4.76 -0.88
N THR A 9 -7.84 5.11 -1.67
CA THR A 9 -8.97 4.23 -2.00
C THR A 9 -9.00 3.91 -3.49
N HIS A 10 -9.46 2.70 -3.85
CA HIS A 10 -9.78 2.33 -5.22
C HIS A 10 -11.30 2.07 -5.36
N PRO A 11 -11.88 2.30 -6.54
CA PRO A 11 -13.27 1.93 -6.81
C PRO A 11 -13.48 0.40 -6.90
N GLU A 12 -12.40 -0.37 -6.99
CA GLU A 12 -12.40 -1.83 -7.02
C GLU A 12 -12.96 -2.45 -5.72
N ALA A 13 -13.63 -3.60 -5.85
CA ALA A 13 -14.11 -4.36 -4.69
C ALA A 13 -12.96 -5.05 -3.93
N VAL A 14 -12.03 -5.65 -4.68
CA VAL A 14 -10.76 -6.21 -4.20
C VAL A 14 -9.66 -5.35 -4.82
N PRO A 15 -9.07 -4.40 -4.08
CA PRO A 15 -8.16 -3.43 -4.67
C PRO A 15 -6.83 -4.08 -5.04
N THR A 16 -6.25 -3.62 -6.14
CA THR A 16 -4.88 -3.94 -6.53
C THR A 16 -4.09 -2.66 -6.81
N PRO A 17 -2.81 -2.58 -6.42
CA PRO A 17 -2.00 -1.41 -6.73
C PRO A 17 -1.76 -1.32 -8.24
N SER A 18 -1.96 -0.13 -8.80
CA SER A 18 -1.67 0.14 -10.20
C SER A 18 -0.17 0.19 -10.47
N SER A 19 0.19 0.29 -11.75
CA SER A 19 1.58 0.54 -12.16
C SER A 19 2.11 1.88 -11.65
N ILE A 20 1.23 2.89 -11.51
CA ILE A 20 1.59 4.20 -10.97
C ILE A 20 1.91 4.07 -9.47
N ASP A 21 1.04 3.41 -8.71
CA ASP A 21 1.21 3.20 -7.26
C ASP A 21 2.53 2.47 -6.97
N THR A 22 2.73 1.31 -7.59
CA THR A 22 3.97 0.54 -7.38
C THR A 22 5.22 1.27 -7.87
N GLY A 23 5.11 2.14 -8.88
CA GLY A 23 6.20 2.98 -9.35
C GLY A 23 6.61 4.03 -8.33
N GLU A 24 5.66 4.77 -7.78
CA GLU A 24 5.91 5.79 -6.75
C GLU A 24 6.39 5.16 -5.43
N TRP A 25 5.78 4.05 -5.00
CA TRP A 25 6.18 3.37 -3.77
C TRP A 25 7.59 2.81 -3.82
N ARG A 26 8.03 2.28 -4.97
CA ARG A 26 9.43 1.88 -5.16
C ARG A 26 10.39 3.07 -5.04
N LYS A 27 10.04 4.23 -5.59
CA LYS A 27 10.83 5.46 -5.44
C LYS A 27 10.91 5.90 -3.97
N ILE A 28 9.81 5.82 -3.23
CA ILE A 28 9.76 6.11 -1.80
C ILE A 28 10.69 5.15 -1.04
N CYS A 29 10.55 3.84 -1.28
CA CYS A 29 11.38 2.80 -0.64
C CYS A 29 12.87 2.87 -1.02
N ALA A 30 13.21 3.43 -2.17
CA ALA A 30 14.60 3.65 -2.57
C ALA A 30 15.23 4.86 -1.86
N LYS A 31 14.42 5.89 -1.53
CA LYS A 31 14.88 7.11 -0.84
C LYS A 31 14.89 6.97 0.67
N LYS A 32 14.05 6.10 1.24
CA LYS A 32 13.89 5.91 2.67
C LYS A 32 14.64 4.64 3.11
N SER A 33 15.40 4.75 4.21
CA SER A 33 16.13 3.62 4.81
C SER A 33 15.24 2.69 5.62
N ASP A 34 14.13 3.24 6.13
CA ASP A 34 13.16 2.57 6.99
C ASP A 34 12.13 1.78 6.17
N PHE A 35 11.38 0.92 6.86
CA PHE A 35 10.25 0.22 6.26
C PHE A 35 9.09 1.18 5.99
N MET A 36 8.52 1.13 4.80
CA MET A 36 7.38 1.92 4.38
C MET A 36 6.16 1.01 4.21
N MET A 37 4.99 1.46 4.64
CA MET A 37 3.72 0.77 4.52
C MET A 37 2.81 1.47 3.51
N PHE A 38 2.10 0.69 2.72
CA PHE A 38 1.21 1.18 1.68
C PHE A 38 -0.14 0.49 1.77
N LEU A 39 -1.21 1.26 1.67
CA LEU A 39 -2.57 0.75 1.88
C LEU A 39 -3.50 1.19 0.74
N ILE A 40 -4.31 0.27 0.23
CA ILE A 40 -5.40 0.61 -0.68
C ILE A 40 -6.69 0.01 -0.13
N LEU A 41 -7.67 0.85 0.18
CA LEU A 41 -8.99 0.39 0.60
C LEU A 41 -9.95 0.32 -0.59
N GLY A 42 -10.51 -0.87 -0.82
CA GLY A 42 -11.55 -1.10 -1.82
C GLY A 42 -12.96 -0.86 -1.27
N THR A 43 -13.94 -0.93 -2.17
CA THR A 43 -15.34 -0.59 -1.87
C THR A 43 -16.09 -1.62 -1.03
N ARG A 44 -15.56 -2.84 -0.88
CA ARG A 44 -16.18 -3.93 -0.12
C ARG A 44 -15.42 -4.31 1.15
N TYR A 45 -14.80 -3.33 1.81
CA TYR A 45 -14.00 -3.54 3.03
C TYR A 45 -12.89 -4.57 2.82
N VAL A 46 -12.26 -4.54 1.65
CA VAL A 46 -11.04 -5.30 1.37
C VAL A 46 -9.90 -4.30 1.28
N LEU A 47 -8.84 -4.58 2.02
CA LEU A 47 -7.65 -3.77 2.11
C LEU A 47 -6.53 -4.50 1.38
N TRP A 48 -5.85 -3.83 0.46
CA TRP A 48 -4.53 -4.25 0.04
C TRP A 48 -3.51 -3.61 1.01
N VAL A 49 -2.63 -4.43 1.58
CA VAL A 49 -1.57 -4.00 2.48
C VAL A 49 -0.24 -4.37 1.89
N GLY A 50 0.64 -3.38 1.76
CA GLY A 50 2.00 -3.56 1.28
C GLY A 50 3.02 -3.03 2.25
N ALA A 51 4.20 -3.66 2.23
CA ALA A 51 5.39 -3.17 2.89
C ALA A 51 6.54 -3.17 1.89
N GLY A 52 7.39 -2.14 1.98
CA GLY A 52 8.54 -2.01 1.10
C GLY A 52 9.75 -1.38 1.80
N ARG A 53 10.93 -1.71 1.27
CA ARG A 53 12.22 -1.21 1.74
C ARG A 53 13.28 -1.40 0.67
N ARG A 54 14.18 -0.43 0.49
CA ARG A 54 15.30 -0.51 -0.49
C ARG A 54 14.84 -0.82 -1.92
N GLY A 55 13.70 -0.27 -2.32
CA GLY A 55 13.09 -0.48 -3.64
C GLY A 55 12.36 -1.81 -3.82
N GLU A 56 12.38 -2.72 -2.84
CA GLU A 56 11.52 -3.90 -2.82
C GLU A 56 10.13 -3.54 -2.30
N LEU A 57 9.11 -4.20 -2.84
CA LEU A 57 7.71 -4.03 -2.46
C LEU A 57 7.02 -5.40 -2.48
N ARG A 58 6.30 -5.72 -1.40
CA ARG A 58 5.44 -6.90 -1.29
C ARG A 58 4.11 -6.48 -0.70
N GLY A 59 3.05 -7.21 -1.00
CA GLY A 59 1.76 -6.98 -0.37
C GLY A 59 0.75 -8.07 -0.65
N GLU A 60 -0.32 -8.04 0.14
CA GLU A 60 -1.41 -9.00 0.12
C GLU A 60 -2.74 -8.31 0.42
N THR A 61 -3.85 -8.96 0.08
CA THR A 61 -5.19 -8.47 0.40
C THR A 61 -5.73 -9.10 1.67
N ALA A 62 -6.30 -8.30 2.56
CA ALA A 62 -7.00 -8.72 3.76
C ALA A 62 -8.43 -8.17 3.77
N ARG A 63 -9.38 -8.96 4.30
CA ARG A 63 -10.73 -8.47 4.55
C ARG A 63 -10.77 -7.74 5.87
N VAL A 64 -11.41 -6.58 5.89
CA VAL A 64 -11.61 -5.77 7.10
C VAL A 64 -13.01 -6.06 7.60
N GLU A 65 -13.11 -6.59 8.81
CA GLU A 65 -14.39 -6.73 9.51
C GLU A 65 -14.70 -5.42 10.23
N PRO A 66 -15.86 -4.78 9.96
CA PRO A 66 -16.27 -3.63 10.74
C PRO A 66 -16.54 -4.04 12.19
N SER A 67 -16.06 -3.23 13.13
CA SER A 67 -16.34 -3.34 14.57
C SER A 67 -17.79 -3.01 14.92
#